data_AF-A0A7J9DXW4-F1
#
_entry.id   AF-A0A7J9DXW4-F1
#
_cell.length_a   1.000
_cell.length_b   1.000
_cell.length_c   1.000
_cell.angle_alpha   90.00
_cell.angle_beta   90.00
_cell.angle_gamma   90.00
#
_symmetry.space_group_name_H-M   'P 1'
#
loop_
_entity.id
_entity.type
_entity.pdbx_description
1 polymer ?
#
loop_
_entity_poly.entity_id
_entity_poly.type
_entity_poly.pdbx_seq_one_letter_code
_entity_poly.pdbx_strand_id
1 'polypeptide(L)' 'MDEELVLLEGDMVKSIVNGITTINFSYRIKKILFKEMEKTIMLKLLGRCIRYVALHNRISSL' A
#
# COMPACT_ATOMS: atom_id res chain seq x y z
N MET A 1 -2.15 3.29 -22.24
CA MET A 1 -3.31 2.92 -21.42
C MET A 1 -2.75 2.62 -20.05
N ASP A 2 -2.94 3.51 -19.09
CA ASP A 2 -2.40 3.33 -17.74
C ASP A 2 -3.13 2.16 -17.10
N GLU A 3 -2.49 1.00 -17.04
CA GLU A 3 -3.03 -0.15 -16.33
C GLU A 3 -3.22 0.23 -14.87
N GLU A 4 -4.48 0.29 -14.45
CA GLU A 4 -4.79 0.64 -13.07
C GLU A 4 -4.30 -0.49 -12.15
N LEU A 5 -3.39 -0.15 -11.24
CA LEU A 5 -2.88 -1.08 -10.24
C LEU A 5 -4.03 -1.51 -9.31
N VAL A 6 -4.55 -2.72 -9.52
CA VAL A 6 -5.54 -3.34 -8.62
C VAL A 6 -4.82 -4.10 -7.50
N LEU A 7 -5.04 -3.65 -6.26
CA LEU A 7 -4.56 -4.31 -5.05
C LEU A 7 -5.54 -5.40 -4.64
N LEU A 8 -5.03 -6.59 -4.37
CA LEU A 8 -5.78 -7.73 -3.87
C LEU A 8 -5.52 -7.91 -2.38
N GLU A 9 -6.36 -8.71 -1.73
CA GLU A 9 -6.13 -9.10 -0.34
C GLU A 9 -4.79 -9.84 -0.19
N GLY A 10 -4.03 -9.51 0.85
CA GLY A 10 -2.69 -10.08 1.09
C GLY A 10 -1.56 -9.46 0.27
N ASP A 11 -1.85 -8.56 -0.68
CA ASP A 11 -0.79 -7.82 -1.38
C ASP A 11 -0.03 -6.84 -0.50
N MET A 12 -0.68 -6.43 0.59
CA MET A 12 -0.18 -5.45 1.51
C MET A 12 -0.52 -5.88 2.93
N VAL A 13 0.51 -6.04 3.75
CA VAL A 13 0.37 -6.39 5.16
C VAL A 13 0.93 -5.24 5.99
N LYS A 14 0.08 -4.67 6.83
CA LYS A 14 0.52 -3.72 7.86
C LYS A 14 1.13 -4.50 9.01
N SER A 15 2.28 -4.06 9.49
CA SER A 15 2.91 -4.57 10.70
C SER A 15 3.48 -3.43 11.52
N ILE A 16 3.91 -3.72 12.74
CA ILE A 16 4.63 -2.78 13.59
C ILE A 16 6.01 -3.38 13.82
N VAL A 17 7.05 -2.65 13.43
CA VAL A 17 8.45 -3.02 13.64
C VAL A 17 9.09 -1.92 14.47
N ASN A 18 9.59 -2.25 15.67
CA ASN A 18 10.20 -1.29 16.60
C ASN A 18 9.31 -0.06 16.89
N GLY A 19 8.00 -0.27 17.06
CA GLY A 19 7.03 0.82 17.29
C GLY A 19 6.69 1.64 16.05
N ILE A 20 7.32 1.37 14.90
CA ILE A 20 7.06 2.06 13.64
C ILE A 20 6.06 1.23 12.83
N THR A 21 5.00 1.88 12.33
CA THR A 21 4.08 1.24 11.39
C THR A 21 4.80 0.99 10.06
N THR A 22 4.91 -0.27 9.68
CA THR A 22 5.51 -0.71 8.43
C THR A 22 4.47 -1.33 7.51
N ILE A 23 4.66 -1.16 6.21
CA ILE A 23 3.82 -1.76 5.18
C ILE A 23 4.68 -2.73 4.38
N ASN A 24 4.36 -4.00 4.46
CA ASN A 24 5.04 -5.06 3.73
C ASN A 24 4.26 -5.40 2.46
N PHE A 25 4.95 -5.36 1.33
CA PHE A 25 4.37 -5.72 0.03
C PHE A 25 4.63 -7.19 -0.31
N SER A 26 3.64 -7.83 -0.94
CA SER A 26 3.77 -9.16 -1.52
C SER A 26 4.82 -9.19 -2.62
N TYR A 27 5.30 -10.39 -2.96
CA TYR A 27 6.25 -10.57 -4.06
C TYR A 27 5.70 -10.05 -5.40
N ARG A 28 4.38 -10.19 -5.62
CA ARG A 28 3.67 -9.68 -6.80
C ARG A 28 3.79 -8.16 -6.91
N ILE A 29 3.46 -7.44 -5.85
CA ILE A 29 3.56 -5.98 -5.79
C ILE A 29 5.02 -5.54 -5.91
N LYS A 30 5.95 -6.22 -5.23
CA LYS A 30 7.39 -5.94 -5.37
C LYS A 30 7.84 -6.07 -6.82
N LYS A 31 7.42 -7.11 -7.54
CA LYS A 31 7.77 -7.31 -8.96
C LYS A 31 7.18 -6.23 -9.86
N ILE A 32 5.94 -5.80 -9.61
CA ILE A 32 5.31 -4.68 -10.33
C ILE A 32 6.08 -3.39 -10.04
N LEU A 33 6.38 -3.11 -8.77
CA LEU A 33 7.16 -1.95 -8.35
C LEU A 33 8.54 -1.92 -9.00
N PHE A 34 9.26 -3.06 -9.04
CA PHE A 34 10.57 -3.14 -9.68
C PHE A 34 10.52 -2.97 -11.20
N LYS A 35 9.44 -3.43 -11.85
CA LYS A 35 9.27 -3.34 -13.30
C LYS A 35 8.82 -1.96 -13.75
N GLU A 36 8.01 -1.29 -12.95
CA GLU A 36 7.34 -0.03 -13.26
C GLU A 36 7.88 1.15 -12.41
N MET A 37 9.13 1.07 -11.94
CA MET A 37 9.72 1.95 -10.92
C MET A 37 9.98 3.39 -11.40
N GLU A 38 9.01 4.04 -12.03
CA GLU A 38 8.82 5.48 -11.92
C GLU A 38 8.09 5.78 -10.60
N LYS A 39 8.59 6.79 -9.87
CA LYS A 39 8.13 7.28 -8.55
C LYS A 39 6.60 7.37 -8.39
N THR A 40 5.87 7.48 -9.49
CA THR A 40 4.41 7.50 -9.61
C THR A 40 3.71 6.32 -8.94
N ILE A 41 4.19 5.08 -9.08
CA ILE A 41 3.50 3.93 -8.46
C ILE A 41 3.67 3.93 -6.94
N MET A 42 4.87 4.27 -6.43
CA MET A 42 5.10 4.42 -5.00
C MET A 42 4.22 5.53 -4.39
N LEU A 43 4.08 6.67 -5.08
CA LEU A 43 3.18 7.76 -4.67
C LEU A 43 1.71 7.33 -4.66
N LYS A 44 1.24 6.62 -5.69
CA LYS A 44 -0.14 6.10 -5.77
C LYS A 44 -0.43 5.10 -4.63
N LEU A 45 0.51 4.21 -4.34
CA LEU A 45 0.41 3.24 -3.23
C LEU A 45 0.41 3.93 -1.87
N LEU A 46 1.36 4.84 -1.62
CA LEU A 46 1.45 5.58 -0.35
C LEU A 46 0.18 6.39 -0.09
N GLY A 47 -0.33 7.07 -1.12
CA GLY A 47 -1.60 7.81 -1.04
C GLY A 47 -2.80 6.91 -0.70
N ARG A 48 -2.89 5.72 -1.30
CA ARG A 48 -3.95 4.74 -0.97
C ARG A 48 -3.80 4.18 0.44
N CYS A 49 -2.58 3.92 0.91
CA CYS A 49 -2.30 3.44 2.27
C CYS A 49 -2.74 4.46 3.33
N ILE A 50 -2.34 5.72 3.18
CA ILE A 50 -2.72 6.80 4.11
C ILE A 50 -4.24 6.93 4.17
N ARG A 51 -4.91 6.88 3.02
CA ARG A 51 -6.36 7.01 2.92
C ARG A 51 -7.09 5.82 3.56
N TYR A 52 -6.58 4.60 3.38
CA TYR A 52 -7.11 3.40 4.06
C TYR A 52 -6.95 3.53 5.58
N VAL A 53 -5.76 3.91 6.07
CA VAL A 53 -5.51 4.11 7.51
C VAL A 53 -6.43 5.19 8.08
N ALA A 54 -6.59 6.32 7.39
CA ALA A 54 -7.50 7.38 7.82
C ALA A 54 -8.96 6.92 7.87
N LEU A 55 -9.42 6.16 6.87
CA LEU A 55 -10.77 5.62 6.83
C LEU A 55 -11.00 4.57 7.93
N HIS A 56 -10.05 3.65 8.11
CA HIS A 56 -10.10 2.64 9.17
C HIS A 56 -10.17 3.29 10.55
N ASN A 57 -9.30 4.27 10.83
CA ASN A 57 -9.32 4.99 12.10
C ASN A 57 -10.67 5.69 12.34
N ARG A 58 -11.26 6.32 11.32
CA ARG A 58 -12.58 6.95 11.43
C ARG A 58 -13.68 5.94 11.76
N ILE A 59 -13.70 4.80 11.07
CA ILE A 59 -14.69 3.74 11.31
C ILE A 59 -14.49 3.12 12.70
N SER A 60 -13.25 2.87 13.12
CA SER A 60 -12.94 2.30 14.44
C SER A 60 -13.14 3.28 15.61
N SER A 61 -13.30 4.58 15.34
CA SER A 61 -13.65 5.59 16.34
C SER A 61 -15.16 5.84 16.47
N LEU A 62 -15.98 5.19 15.65
CA LEU A 62 -17.44 5.10 15.83
C LEU A 62 -17.77 4.01 16.85
#